data_AF-A0A356TA46-F1
#
_entry.id   AF-A0A356TA46-F1
#
_cell.length_a   1.000
_cell.length_b   1.000
_cell.length_c   1.000
_cell.angle_alpha   90.00
_cell.angle_beta   90.00
_cell.angle_gamma   90.00
#
_symmetry.space_group_name_H-M   'P 1'
#
loop_
_entity.id
_entity.type
_entity.pdbx_description
1 polymer ?
#
loop_
_entity_poly.entity_id
_entity_poly.type
_entity_poly.pdbx_seq_one_letter_code
_entity_poly.pdbx_strand_id
1 'polypeptide(L)'
;MSGTSEGWAIAMIALATIVNLGLVLKRNLREHAGVAIWAFVAIAVRQWDQVASVQWTAVGAAGLLVLVTAAHAFQNRATLPFLRRARAEER
;
A
#
# COMPACT_ATOMS: atom_id res chain seq x y z
N MET A 1 -1.09 -30.81 7.91
CA MET A 1 -1.67 -29.62 8.57
C MET A 1 -0.71 -28.45 8.40
N SER A 2 -0.77 -27.73 7.28
CA SER A 2 0.04 -26.52 7.02
C SER A 2 -0.81 -25.23 6.93
N GLY A 3 -2.15 -25.32 6.98
CA GLY A 3 -3.04 -24.19 6.67
C GLY A 3 -3.13 -23.06 7.70
N THR A 4 -2.76 -23.29 8.97
CA THR A 4 -2.96 -22.27 10.01
C THR A 4 -1.98 -21.10 9.84
N SER A 5 -0.70 -21.36 9.58
CA SER A 5 0.33 -20.32 9.42
C SER A 5 0.13 -19.49 8.15
N GLU A 6 -0.27 -20.14 7.05
CA GLU A 6 -0.62 -19.47 5.79
C GLU A 6 -1.83 -18.55 5.97
N GLY A 7 -2.89 -19.03 6.64
CA GLY A 7 -4.09 -18.25 6.93
C GLY A 7 -3.79 -17.01 7.77
N TRP A 8 -2.93 -17.12 8.79
CA TRP A 8 -2.49 -15.96 9.58
C TRP A 8 -1.69 -14.95 8.76
N ALA A 9 -0.81 -15.40 7.88
CA ALA A 9 -0.05 -14.51 7.00
C ALA A 9 -0.99 -13.72 6.06
N ILE A 10 -1.96 -14.41 5.45
CA ILE A 10 -2.99 -13.79 4.59
C ILE A 10 -3.82 -12.78 5.39
N ALA A 11 -4.27 -13.13 6.60
CA ALA A 11 -5.04 -12.25 7.46
C ALA A 11 -4.25 -10.97 7.83
N MET A 12 -2.95 -11.10 8.11
CA MET A 12 -2.09 -9.94 8.42
C MET A 12 -1.86 -9.05 7.19
N ILE A 13 -1.68 -9.62 5.99
CA ILE A 13 -1.59 -8.85 4.75
C ILE A 13 -2.91 -8.09 4.52
N ALA A 14 -4.06 -8.75 4.69
CA ALA A 14 -5.37 -8.13 4.54
C ALA A 14 -5.58 -6.97 5.53
N LEU A 15 -5.26 -7.19 6.81
CA LEU A 15 -5.37 -6.15 7.85
C LEU A 15 -4.46 -4.96 7.54
N ALA A 16 -3.19 -5.21 7.20
CA ALA A 16 -2.24 -4.15 6.84
C ALA A 16 -2.70 -3.37 5.61
N THR A 17 -3.32 -4.04 4.62
CA THR A 17 -3.90 -3.40 3.44
C THR A 17 -5.03 -2.46 3.82
N ILE A 18 -5.97 -2.91 4.66
CA ILE A 18 -7.11 -2.11 5.12
C ILE A 18 -6.62 -0.86 5.87
N VAL A 19 -5.66 -1.01 6.79
CA VAL A 19 -5.10 0.11 7.54
C VAL A 19 -4.46 1.12 6.58
N ASN A 20 -3.63 0.66 5.64
CA ASN A 20 -2.96 1.56 4.69
C ASN A 20 -3.94 2.28 3.76
N LEU A 21 -4.97 1.59 3.26
CA LEU A 21 -6.05 2.23 2.51
C LEU A 21 -6.75 3.31 3.33
N GLY A 22 -7.05 3.03 4.60
CA GLY A 22 -7.62 4.01 5.52
C GLY A 22 -6.73 5.25 5.71
N LEU A 23 -5.41 5.06 5.86
CA LEU A 23 -4.45 6.15 6.00
C LEU A 23 -4.32 7.00 4.73
N VAL A 24 -4.35 6.36 3.55
CA VAL A 24 -4.35 7.07 2.27
C VAL A 24 -5.63 7.88 2.11
N LEU A 25 -6.80 7.23 2.19
CA LEU A 25 -8.07 7.84 1.85
C LEU A 25 -8.53 8.89 2.87
N LYS A 26 -8.29 8.67 4.18
CA LYS A 26 -8.78 9.59 5.23
C LYS A 26 -7.75 10.65 5.63
N ARG A 27 -6.46 10.34 5.52
CA ARG A 27 -5.38 11.21 6.05
C ARG A 27 -4.38 11.65 4.98
N ASN A 28 -4.52 11.22 3.73
CA ASN A 28 -3.62 11.55 2.62
C ASN A 28 -2.14 11.18 2.90
N LEU A 29 -1.89 10.14 3.71
CA LEU A 29 -0.55 9.67 4.07
C LEU A 29 0.04 8.75 3.00
N ARG A 30 0.36 9.33 1.84
CA ARG A 30 0.83 8.61 0.63
C ARG A 30 2.18 7.92 0.82
N GLU A 31 3.09 8.54 1.56
CA GLU A 31 4.44 8.00 1.82
C GLU A 31 4.38 6.70 2.63
N HIS A 32 3.45 6.62 3.60
CA HIS A 32 3.23 5.42 4.39
C HIS A 32 2.78 4.23 3.51
N ALA A 33 1.90 4.49 2.53
CA ALA A 33 1.48 3.46 1.58
C ALA A 33 2.65 2.97 0.71
N GLY A 34 3.60 3.84 0.35
CA GLY A 34 4.82 3.45 -0.36
C GLY A 34 5.65 2.41 0.41
N VAL A 35 5.82 2.61 1.72
CA VAL A 35 6.53 1.65 2.60
C VAL A 35 5.77 0.32 2.68
N ALA A 36 4.44 0.36 2.78
CA ALA A 36 3.62 -0.86 2.80
C ALA A 36 3.69 -1.64 1.48
N ILE A 37 3.67 -0.95 0.34
CA ILE A 37 3.83 -1.56 -0.99
C ILE A 37 5.18 -2.27 -1.07
N TRP A 38 6.27 -1.61 -0.66
CA TRP A 38 7.61 -2.21 -0.63
C TRP A 38 7.66 -3.48 0.25
N ALA A 39 7.05 -3.43 1.44
CA ALA A 39 6.97 -4.58 2.33
C ALA A 39 6.18 -5.75 1.72
N PHE A 40 5.05 -5.48 1.05
CA PHE A 40 4.26 -6.52 0.38
C PHE A 40 5.00 -7.14 -0.80
N VAL A 41 5.75 -6.35 -1.56
CA VAL A 41 6.65 -6.89 -2.61
C VAL A 41 7.72 -7.79 -2.01
N ALA A 42 8.35 -7.40 -0.89
CA ALA A 42 9.33 -8.24 -0.20
C ALA A 42 8.73 -9.56 0.30
N ILE A 43 7.50 -9.54 0.84
CA ILE A 43 6.76 -10.75 1.22
C ILE A 43 6.50 -11.63 -0.01
N ALA A 44 6.02 -11.06 -1.10
CA ALA A 44 5.77 -11.80 -2.34
C ALA A 44 7.04 -12.50 -2.84
N VAL A 45 8.15 -11.77 -2.95
CA VAL A 45 9.46 -12.30 -3.38
C VAL A 45 9.96 -13.39 -2.44
N ARG A 46 9.77 -13.24 -1.12
CA ARG A 46 10.18 -14.27 -0.14
C ARG A 46 9.38 -15.57 -0.27
N GLN A 47 8.10 -15.46 -0.67
CA GLN A 47 7.19 -16.60 -0.80
C GLN A 47 7.13 -17.16 -2.23
N TRP A 48 7.92 -16.59 -3.14
CA TRP A 48 8.04 -17.07 -4.51
C TRP A 48 8.50 -18.53 -4.49
N ASP A 49 7.72 -19.40 -5.15
CA ASP A 49 7.93 -20.85 -5.18
C ASP A 49 7.89 -21.56 -3.81
N GLN A 50 7.42 -20.89 -2.74
CA GLN A 50 7.24 -21.48 -1.42
C GLN A 50 5.76 -21.68 -1.09
N VAL A 51 5.00 -20.58 -1.05
CA VAL A 51 3.59 -20.57 -0.64
C VAL A 51 2.81 -19.65 -1.57
N ALA A 52 2.27 -20.23 -2.65
CA ALA A 52 1.59 -19.49 -3.71
C ALA A 52 0.40 -18.65 -3.18
N SER A 53 -0.33 -19.15 -2.19
CA SER A 53 -1.47 -18.43 -1.58
C SER A 53 -1.04 -17.10 -0.96
N VAL A 54 0.05 -17.09 -0.20
CA VAL A 54 0.62 -15.89 0.44
C VAL A 54 1.27 -14.98 -0.61
N GLN A 55 2.00 -15.55 -1.57
CA GLN A 55 2.62 -14.80 -2.68
C GLN A 55 1.59 -13.98 -3.45
N TRP A 56 0.54 -14.62 -3.98
CA TRP A 56 -0.48 -13.94 -4.78
C TRP A 56 -1.33 -12.96 -3.97
N THR A 57 -1.57 -13.26 -2.70
CA THR A 57 -2.23 -12.32 -1.77
C THR A 57 -1.39 -11.05 -1.61
N ALA A 58 -0.09 -11.17 -1.38
CA ALA A 58 0.81 -10.03 -1.23
C ALA A 58 0.93 -9.19 -2.51
N VAL A 59 1.03 -9.85 -3.68
CA VAL A 59 1.03 -9.17 -4.99
C VAL A 59 -0.27 -8.40 -5.21
N GLY A 60 -1.41 -9.02 -4.96
CA GLY A 60 -2.72 -8.38 -5.08
C GLY A 60 -2.87 -7.17 -4.15
N ALA A 61 -2.44 -7.30 -2.89
CA ALA A 61 -2.46 -6.22 -1.91
C ALA A 61 -1.55 -5.04 -2.32
N ALA A 62 -0.33 -5.32 -2.80
CA ALA A 62 0.58 -4.30 -3.31
C ALA A 62 -0.02 -3.57 -4.52
N GLY A 63 -0.55 -4.32 -5.50
CA GLY A 63 -1.21 -3.75 -6.67
C GLY A 63 -2.41 -2.86 -6.31
N LEU A 64 -3.26 -3.31 -5.39
CA LEU A 64 -4.40 -2.54 -4.90
C LEU A 64 -3.95 -1.22 -4.25
N LEU A 65 -2.94 -1.26 -3.37
CA LEU A 65 -2.41 -0.05 -2.75
C LEU A 65 -1.79 0.90 -3.77
N VAL A 66 -1.07 0.41 -4.78
CA VAL A 66 -0.54 1.24 -5.87
C VAL A 66 -1.67 1.96 -6.59
N LEU A 67 -2.70 1.22 -7.03
CA LEU A 67 -3.83 1.79 -7.78
C LEU A 67 -4.59 2.83 -6.96
N VAL A 68 -4.95 2.53 -5.72
CA VAL A 68 -5.70 3.45 -4.85
C VAL A 68 -4.86 4.66 -4.48
N THR A 69 -3.57 4.46 -4.13
CA THR A 69 -2.68 5.57 -3.78
C THR A 69 -2.43 6.46 -4.99
N ALA A 70 -2.29 5.91 -6.19
CA ALA A 70 -2.14 6.68 -7.42
C ALA A 70 -3.43 7.43 -7.79
N ALA A 71 -4.61 6.81 -7.68
CA ALA A 71 -5.88 7.50 -7.94
C ALA A 71 -6.10 8.66 -6.94
N HIS A 72 -5.88 8.41 -5.65
CA HIS A 72 -5.98 9.43 -4.60
C HIS A 72 -4.90 10.52 -4.76
N ALA A 73 -3.67 10.10 -5.08
CA ALA A 73 -2.67 10.76 -5.93
C ALA A 73 -3.12 11.96 -6.75
N PHE A 74 -3.80 11.60 -7.84
CA PHE A 74 -4.27 12.52 -8.86
C PHE A 74 -5.39 13.42 -8.37
N GLN A 75 -6.35 12.89 -7.60
CA GLN A 75 -7.48 13.69 -7.07
C GLN A 75 -7.01 14.80 -6.13
N ASN A 76 -6.11 14.48 -5.18
CA ASN A 76 -5.63 15.43 -4.18
C ASN A 76 -4.32 16.11 -4.58
N ARG A 77 -4.05 16.26 -5.88
CA ARG A 77 -2.82 16.89 -6.38
C ARG A 77 -2.61 18.31 -5.87
N ALA A 78 -3.69 19.06 -5.60
CA ALA A 78 -3.59 20.42 -5.05
C ALA A 78 -2.95 20.49 -3.64
N THR A 79 -2.87 19.36 -2.93
CA THR A 79 -2.22 19.27 -1.61
C THR A 79 -0.70 19.04 -1.69
N LEU A 80 -0.15 18.93 -2.90
CA LEU A 80 1.27 18.65 -3.10
C LEU A 80 2.12 19.82 -2.58
N PRO A 81 3.19 19.55 -1.81
CA PRO A 81 3.98 20.59 -1.14
C PRO A 81 4.65 21.55 -2.13
N PHE A 82 5.01 21.08 -3.33
CA PHE A 82 5.59 21.92 -4.38
C PHE A 82 4.60 22.93 -4.95
N LEU A 83 3.32 22.55 -5.14
CA LEU A 83 2.28 23.50 -5.56
C LEU A 83 1.96 24.51 -4.46
N ARG A 84 2.03 24.09 -3.19
CA ARG A 84 1.82 24.99 -2.04
C ARG A 84 2.93 26.04 -1.91
N ARG A 85 4.19 25.68 -2.17
CA ARG A 85 5.34 26.60 -2.09
C ARG A 85 5.33 27.65 -3.21
N ALA A 86 5.09 27.25 -4.46
CA ALA A 86 5.01 28.19 -5.59
C ALA A 86 3.98 29.31 -5.35
N ARG A 87 2.79 28.96 -4.83
CA ARG A 87 1.75 29.95 -4.48
C ARG A 87 2.15 30.86 -3.31
N ALA A 88 3.03 30.41 -2.40
CA ALA A 88 3.47 31.21 -1.27
C ALA A 88 4.56 32.22 -1.67
N GLU A 89 5.38 31.89 -2.67
CA GLU A 89 6.40 32.80 -3.23
C GLU A 89 5.79 33.91 -4.10
N GLU A 90 4.59 33.70 -4.64
CA GLU A 90 3.83 34.69 -5.43
C GLU A 90 3.03 35.72 -4.60
N ARG A 91 2.97 35.57 -3.26
CA ARG A 91 2.22 36.46 -2.35
C ARG A 91 3.14 37.40 -1.57
#